data_AF-A0A1F7X6L2-F1
#
_entry.id   AF-A0A1F7X6L2-F1
#
_cell.length_a   1.000
_cell.length_b   1.000
_cell.length_c   1.000
_cell.angle_alpha   90.00
_cell.angle_beta   90.00
_cell.angle_gamma   90.00
#
_symmetry.space_group_name_H-M   'P 1'
#
loop_
_entity.id
_entity.type
_entity.pdbx_description
1 polymer ?
#
loop_
_entity_poly.entity_id
_entity_poly.type
_entity_poly.pdbx_seq_one_letter_code
_entity_poly.pdbx_strand_id
1 'polypeptide(L)'
;MENPMSIEPIVSVIVRPPLSPSLLLQLIYKPFPDEEEENYWVICQESIRNECNEDKVIEEWTAPIPPVVAAEVINLLKDSLIPPISKSQLTEVDGCSYEVYFGDAFSSAHYQWWLSPPEEWEPLAEVVDMLLGCSGIYL
;
A
#
# COMPACT_ATOMS: atom_id res chain seq x y z
N MET A 1 6.82 21.22 24.19
CA MET A 1 6.32 19.85 24.01
C MET A 1 5.79 19.80 22.60
N GLU A 2 6.62 19.31 21.67
CA GLU A 2 6.22 19.17 20.28
C GLU A 2 5.14 18.10 20.20
N ASN A 3 4.03 18.45 19.56
CA ASN A 3 2.99 17.51 19.20
C ASN A 3 3.64 16.48 18.26
N PRO A 4 3.59 15.16 18.52
CA PRO A 4 4.13 14.20 17.58
C PRO A 4 3.40 14.40 16.26
N MET A 5 4.15 14.86 15.25
CA MET A 5 3.65 15.12 13.91
C MET A 5 3.00 13.81 13.43
N SER A 6 1.66 13.78 13.34
CA SER A 6 0.92 12.58 12.94
C SER A 6 1.29 12.28 11.49
N ILE A 7 2.12 11.26 11.28
CA ILE A 7 2.48 10.78 9.95
C ILE A 7 1.34 9.86 9.52
N GLU A 8 0.29 10.43 8.95
CA GLU A 8 -0.83 9.64 8.42
C GLU A 8 -0.42 9.02 7.07
N PRO A 9 -0.62 7.71 6.88
CA PRO A 9 -0.32 7.06 5.61
C PRO A 9 -1.29 7.52 4.53
N ILE A 10 -0.76 7.82 3.35
CA ILE A 10 -1.53 8.20 2.16
C ILE A 10 -2.24 6.97 1.58
N VAL A 11 -1.50 5.87 1.48
CA VAL A 11 -1.99 4.57 1.03
C VAL A 11 -1.22 3.48 1.79
N SER A 12 -1.94 2.42 2.14
CA SER A 12 -1.39 1.19 2.73
C SER A 12 -1.74 0.01 1.83
N VAL A 13 -0.73 -0.78 1.48
CA VAL A 13 -0.87 -2.00 0.68
C VAL A 13 -0.46 -3.17 1.55
N ILE A 14 -1.30 -4.20 1.63
CA ILE A 14 -0.94 -5.48 2.24
C ILE A 14 -0.86 -6.54 1.14
N VAL A 15 0.29 -7.18 1.03
CA VAL A 15 0.48 -8.36 0.20
C VAL A 15 0.56 -9.58 1.10
N ARG A 16 -0.23 -10.62 0.81
CA ARG A 16 -0.17 -11.89 1.54
C ARG A 16 0.15 -13.04 0.59
N PRO A 17 1.45 -13.35 0.39
CA PRO A 17 1.86 -14.51 -0.38
C PRO A 17 1.51 -15.81 0.36
N PRO A 18 1.26 -16.94 -0.34
CA PRO A 18 0.84 -18.19 0.29
C PRO A 18 1.94 -18.89 1.10
N LEU A 19 3.22 -18.66 0.75
CA LEU A 19 4.38 -19.37 1.32
C LEU A 19 5.45 -18.42 1.89
N SER A 20 5.12 -17.14 2.07
CA SER A 20 6.07 -16.13 2.53
C SER A 20 5.40 -15.20 3.55
N PRO A 21 6.20 -14.47 4.37
CA PRO A 21 5.67 -13.43 5.24
C PRO A 21 4.78 -12.44 4.47
N SER A 22 3.76 -11.92 5.14
CA SER A 22 2.94 -10.83 4.62
C SER A 22 3.73 -9.53 4.66
N LEU A 23 3.53 -8.70 3.64
CA LEU A 23 4.17 -7.39 3.52
C LEU A 23 3.11 -6.31 3.69
N LEU A 24 3.38 -5.34 4.56
CA LEU A 24 2.64 -4.07 4.63
C LEU A 24 3.56 -2.95 4.12
N LEU A 25 3.10 -2.25 3.08
CA LEU A 25 3.77 -1.11 2.47
C LEU A 25 2.93 0.14 2.72
N GLN A 26 3.49 1.20 3.29
CA GLN A 26 2.78 2.43 3.57
C GLN A 26 3.49 3.63 2.96
N LEU A 27 2.84 4.31 2.02
CA LEU A 27 3.32 5.59 1.49
C LEU A 27 3.04 6.69 2.51
N ILE A 28 4.08 7.40 2.92
CA ILE A 28 3.98 8.51 3.87
C ILE A 28 4.62 9.78 3.31
N TYR A 29 4.03 10.92 3.65
CA TYR A 29 4.62 12.24 3.43
C TYR A 29 5.24 12.76 4.74
N LYS A 30 6.48 13.24 4.67
CA LYS A 30 7.19 13.84 5.80
C LYS A 30 7.61 15.27 5.43
N PRO A 31 6.89 16.31 5.84
CA PRO A 31 7.32 17.68 5.59
C PRO A 31 8.53 18.01 6.46
N PHE A 32 9.62 18.47 5.84
CA PHE A 32 10.75 19.06 6.56
C PHE A 32 10.64 20.59 6.48
N PRO A 33 10.56 21.30 7.62
CA PRO A 33 10.28 22.74 7.63
C PRO A 33 11.38 23.59 6.97
N ASP A 34 12.59 23.04 6.82
CA ASP A 34 13.76 23.73 6.26
C ASP A 34 14.09 23.29 4.82
N GLU A 35 13.30 22.38 4.23
CA GLU A 35 13.50 21.89 2.86
C GLU A 35 12.35 22.36 1.96
N GLU A 36 12.69 22.88 0.78
CA GLU A 36 11.69 23.23 -0.24
C GLU A 36 11.14 21.98 -0.95
N GLU A 37 11.81 20.83 -0.82
CA GLU A 37 11.45 19.59 -1.50
C GLU A 37 10.48 18.74 -0.67
N GLU A 38 9.43 18.25 -1.32
CA GLU A 38 8.50 17.29 -0.74
C GLU A 38 9.22 15.95 -0.50
N ASN A 39 9.11 15.41 0.70
CA ASN A 39 9.81 14.18 1.07
C ASN A 39 8.82 13.03 1.30
N TYR A 40 8.98 11.97 0.51
CA TYR A 40 8.13 10.78 0.53
C TYR A 40 8.92 9.53 0.88
N TRP A 41 8.29 8.62 1.63
CA TRP A 41 8.89 7.35 2.05
C TRP A 41 7.87 6.22 1.95
N VAL A 42 8.34 4.99 1.68
CA VAL A 42 7.59 3.77 1.98
C VAL A 42 8.07 3.24 3.33
N ILE A 43 7.16 3.02 4.27
CA ILE A 43 7.40 2.12 5.42
C ILE A 43 7.06 0.71 4.97
N CYS A 44 7.99 -0.22 5.12
CA CYS A 44 7.83 -1.62 4.79
C CYS A 44 7.87 -2.45 6.08
N GLN A 45 6.89 -3.33 6.26
CA GLN A 45 6.81 -4.24 7.39
C GLN A 45 6.59 -5.67 6.90
N GLU A 46 7.48 -6.57 7.28
CA GLU A 46 7.30 -8.01 7.11
C GLU A 46 6.68 -8.62 8.36
N SER A 47 5.64 -9.43 8.18
CA SER A 47 4.92 -10.06 9.28
C SER A 47 4.56 -11.52 8.99
N ILE A 48 4.59 -12.35 10.02
CA ILE A 48 4.03 -13.71 9.96
C ILE A 48 2.79 -13.74 10.83
N ARG A 49 1.72 -14.32 10.28
CA ARG A 49 0.49 -14.57 11.02
C ARG A 49 0.70 -15.77 11.95
N ASN A 50 0.47 -15.55 13.24
CA ASN A 50 0.55 -16.61 14.24
C ASN A 50 -0.71 -17.50 14.26
N GLU A 51 -0.71 -18.54 15.08
CA GLU A 51 -1.85 -19.46 15.25
C GLU A 51 -3.14 -18.77 15.75
N CYS A 52 -3.02 -17.56 16.32
CA CYS A 52 -4.12 -16.74 16.81
C CYS A 52 -4.63 -15.70 15.79
N ASN A 53 -4.17 -15.75 14.53
CA ASN A 53 -4.43 -14.76 13.48
C ASN A 53 -3.93 -13.34 13.79
N GLU A 54 -2.96 -13.21 14.69
CA GLU A 54 -2.28 -11.95 14.93
C GLU A 54 -1.04 -11.87 14.05
N ASP A 55 -0.88 -10.73 13.40
CA ASP A 55 0.29 -10.47 12.56
C ASP A 55 1.45 -10.03 13.47
N LYS A 56 2.52 -10.84 13.53
CA LYS A 56 3.74 -10.52 14.26
C LYS A 56 4.76 -9.94 13.30
N VAL A 57 5.14 -8.67 13.50
CA VAL A 57 6.21 -8.01 12.74
C VAL A 57 7.55 -8.68 13.03
N ILE A 58 8.29 -8.98 11.96
CA ILE A 58 9.60 -9.62 11.98
C ILE A 58 10.67 -8.61 11.59
N GLU A 59 10.36 -7.77 10.60
CA GLU A 59 11.26 -6.77 10.07
C GLU A 59 10.48 -5.51 9.70
N GLU A 60 11.10 -4.35 9.92
CA GLU A 60 10.58 -3.04 9.53
C GLU A 60 11.73 -2.19 8.98
N TRP A 61 11.49 -1.57 7.83
CA TRP A 61 12.45 -0.66 7.22
C TRP A 61 11.75 0.45 6.44
N THR A 62 12.52 1.47 6.06
CA THR A 62 12.02 2.59 5.25
C THR A 62 12.86 2.78 4.00
N ALA A 63 12.19 3.12 2.91
CA ALA A 63 12.82 3.45 1.63
C ALA A 63 12.35 4.84 1.16
N PRO A 64 13.26 5.75 0.76
CA PRO A 64 12.86 7.03 0.20
C PRO A 64 12.23 6.83 -1.18
N ILE A 65 11.24 7.64 -1.51
CA ILE A 65 10.57 7.62 -2.81
C ILE A 65 10.81 8.95 -3.53
N PRO A 66 11.17 8.92 -4.82
CA PRO A 66 11.22 10.14 -5.62
C PRO A 66 9.86 10.87 -5.63
N PRO A 67 9.83 12.21 -5.47
CA PRO A 67 8.57 12.96 -5.46
C PRO A 67 7.69 12.72 -6.69
N VAL A 68 8.31 12.49 -7.85
CA VAL A 68 7.62 12.15 -9.11
C VAL A 68 6.80 10.87 -8.97
N VAL A 69 7.36 9.82 -8.38
CA VAL A 69 6.68 8.52 -8.20
C VAL A 69 5.56 8.65 -7.15
N ALA A 70 5.80 9.39 -6.07
CA ALA A 70 4.76 9.66 -5.09
C ALA A 70 3.58 10.44 -5.71
N ALA A 71 3.87 11.43 -6.56
CA ALA A 71 2.85 12.17 -7.30
C ALA A 71 2.08 11.27 -8.28
N GLU A 72 2.75 10.33 -8.96
CA GLU A 72 2.10 9.33 -9.82
C GLU A 72 1.11 8.46 -9.04
N VAL A 73 1.52 7.90 -7.89
CA VAL A 73 0.63 7.12 -7.01
C VAL A 73 -0.58 7.96 -6.57
N ILE A 74 -0.35 9.19 -6.13
CA ILE A 74 -1.41 10.09 -5.66
C ILE A 74 -2.38 10.43 -6.80
N ASN A 75 -1.87 10.72 -8.00
CA ASN A 75 -2.69 11.06 -9.15
C ASN A 75 -3.51 9.86 -9.64
N LEU A 76 -2.93 8.67 -9.69
CA LEU A 76 -3.65 7.43 -10.00
C LEU A 76 -4.83 7.22 -9.06
N LEU A 77 -4.65 7.44 -7.75
CA LEU A 77 -5.74 7.30 -6.78
C LEU A 77 -6.79 8.42 -6.89
N LYS A 78 -6.38 9.66 -7.19
CA LYS A 78 -7.31 10.80 -7.33
C LYS A 78 -8.17 10.73 -8.60
N ASP A 79 -7.58 10.32 -9.71
CA ASP A 79 -8.22 10.36 -11.02
C ASP A 79 -9.05 9.10 -11.31
N SER A 80 -8.82 8.02 -10.55
CA SER A 80 -9.50 6.75 -10.76
C SER A 80 -10.89 6.70 -10.11
N LEU A 81 -11.91 6.41 -10.92
CA LEU A 81 -13.25 6.07 -10.43
C LEU A 81 -13.34 4.56 -10.20
N ILE A 82 -12.74 4.10 -9.09
CA ILE A 82 -12.62 2.67 -8.80
C ILE A 82 -13.91 2.16 -8.16
N PRO A 83 -14.69 1.30 -8.84
CA PRO A 83 -15.95 0.81 -8.29
C PRO A 83 -15.67 -0.04 -7.03
N PRO A 84 -16.44 0.11 -5.94
CA PRO A 84 -16.21 -0.61 -4.69
C PRO A 84 -16.47 -2.12 -4.81
N ILE A 85 -17.20 -2.55 -5.85
CA ILE A 85 -17.48 -3.95 -6.15
C ILE A 85 -17.21 -4.12 -7.64
N SER A 86 -16.27 -5.01 -7.99
CA SER A 86 -16.08 -5.40 -9.38
C SER A 86 -17.14 -6.41 -9.81
N LYS A 87 -17.53 -6.37 -11.08
CA LYS A 87 -18.44 -7.35 -11.68
C LYS A 87 -17.73 -8.65 -12.05
N SER A 88 -16.39 -8.64 -12.10
CA SER A 88 -15.55 -9.74 -12.56
C SER A 88 -14.82 -10.48 -11.43
N GLN A 89 -15.12 -10.13 -10.17
CA GLN A 89 -14.33 -10.47 -8.98
C GLN A 89 -14.26 -11.97 -8.58
N LEU A 90 -14.81 -12.89 -9.38
CA LEU A 90 -15.00 -14.27 -8.97
C LEU A 90 -14.73 -15.22 -10.11
N THR A 91 -13.55 -15.85 -10.14
CA THR A 91 -13.43 -17.15 -10.82
C THR A 91 -12.30 -18.02 -10.29
N GLU A 92 -11.19 -17.49 -9.78
CA GLU A 92 -10.01 -18.30 -9.42
C GLU A 92 -9.27 -17.79 -8.17
N VAL A 93 -8.65 -18.70 -7.40
CA VAL A 93 -7.89 -18.41 -6.16
C VAL A 93 -6.57 -19.19 -6.21
N ASP A 94 -5.43 -18.51 -6.14
CA ASP A 94 -4.08 -19.10 -6.08
C ASP A 94 -3.45 -19.07 -4.68
N GLY A 95 -4.14 -18.46 -3.73
CA GLY A 95 -3.68 -18.29 -2.35
C GLY A 95 -2.83 -17.05 -2.11
N CYS A 96 -2.55 -16.23 -3.14
CA CYS A 96 -1.99 -14.90 -2.97
C CYS A 96 -3.12 -13.86 -2.96
N SER A 97 -3.19 -13.05 -1.91
CA SER A 97 -4.15 -11.94 -1.84
C SER A 97 -3.44 -10.61 -1.72
N TYR A 98 -3.99 -9.62 -2.42
CA TYR A 98 -3.58 -8.23 -2.33
C TYR A 98 -4.72 -7.45 -1.69
N GLU A 99 -4.36 -6.56 -0.77
CA GLU A 99 -5.29 -5.64 -0.13
C GLU A 99 -4.73 -4.23 -0.21
N VAL A 100 -5.58 -3.29 -0.66
CA VAL A 100 -5.22 -1.88 -0.72
C VAL A 100 -6.20 -1.10 0.12
N TYR A 101 -5.64 -0.30 1.02
CA TYR A 101 -6.34 0.62 1.90
C TYR A 101 -5.87 2.04 1.58
N PHE A 102 -6.80 2.92 1.25
CA PHE A 102 -6.51 4.34 1.13
C PHE A 102 -7.65 5.15 1.73
N GLY A 103 -7.31 6.27 2.33
CA GLY A 103 -8.27 7.05 3.08
C GLY A 103 -7.65 7.88 4.19
N ASP A 104 -8.40 8.87 4.65
CA ASP A 104 -8.11 9.68 5.81
C ASP A 104 -8.99 9.26 7.00
N ALA A 105 -8.96 10.04 8.09
CA ALA A 105 -9.79 9.79 9.26
C ALA A 105 -11.31 9.83 9.00
N PHE A 106 -11.76 10.33 7.84
CA PHE A 106 -13.17 10.58 7.52
C PHE A 106 -13.69 9.71 6.38
N SER A 107 -12.80 9.18 5.54
CA SER A 107 -13.14 8.39 4.37
C SER A 107 -12.08 7.34 4.15
N SER A 108 -12.48 6.08 3.99
CA SER A 108 -11.57 5.01 3.63
C SER A 108 -12.22 4.05 2.64
N ALA A 109 -11.36 3.47 1.80
CA ALA A 109 -11.72 2.44 0.87
C ALA A 109 -10.78 1.26 1.07
N HIS A 110 -11.35 0.05 1.00
CA HIS A 110 -10.63 -1.21 1.14
C HIS A 110 -10.97 -2.08 -0.06
N TYR A 111 -9.94 -2.48 -0.80
CA TYR A 111 -10.05 -3.36 -1.95
C TYR A 111 -9.24 -4.61 -1.66
N GLN A 112 -9.81 -5.77 -2.01
CA GLN A 112 -9.17 -7.06 -1.86
C GLN A 112 -9.39 -7.89 -3.11
N TRP A 113 -8.31 -8.40 -3.69
CA TRP A 113 -8.36 -9.34 -4.79
C TRP A 113 -7.36 -10.47 -4.61
N TRP A 114 -7.60 -11.54 -5.35
CA TRP A 114 -6.74 -12.71 -5.47
C TRP A 114 -6.21 -12.74 -6.90
N LEU A 115 -5.05 -13.36 -7.14
CA LEU A 115 -4.44 -13.40 -8.49
C LEU A 115 -4.26 -11.98 -9.07
N SER A 116 -4.76 -11.77 -10.30
CA SER A 116 -4.79 -10.48 -10.97
C SER A 116 -6.00 -9.66 -10.52
N PRO A 117 -5.84 -8.33 -10.38
CA PRO A 117 -6.99 -7.49 -10.10
C PRO A 117 -7.99 -7.55 -11.25
N PRO A 118 -9.29 -7.36 -10.95
CA PRO A 118 -10.27 -7.00 -11.96
C PRO A 118 -9.79 -5.88 -12.87
N GLU A 119 -10.21 -5.88 -14.14
CA GLU A 119 -9.88 -4.83 -15.12
C GLU A 119 -10.23 -3.43 -14.57
N GLU A 120 -11.36 -3.32 -13.87
CA GLU A 120 -11.79 -2.04 -13.29
C GLU A 120 -10.89 -1.56 -12.14
N TRP A 121 -10.02 -2.43 -11.62
CA TRP A 121 -9.11 -2.20 -10.51
C TRP A 121 -7.64 -2.18 -10.94
N GLU A 122 -7.35 -2.17 -12.25
CA GLU A 122 -5.99 -2.06 -12.80
C GLU A 122 -5.17 -0.91 -12.17
N PRO A 123 -5.73 0.30 -11.92
CA PRO A 123 -4.98 1.36 -11.24
C PRO A 123 -4.49 0.98 -9.83
N LEU A 124 -5.20 0.10 -9.11
CA LEU A 124 -4.76 -0.40 -7.81
C LEU A 124 -3.57 -1.35 -7.95
N ALA A 125 -3.56 -2.16 -9.01
CA ALA A 125 -2.43 -3.04 -9.36
C ALA A 125 -1.16 -2.21 -9.56
N GLU A 126 -1.27 -1.14 -10.37
CA GLU A 126 -0.16 -0.25 -10.67
C GLU A 126 0.40 0.39 -9.39
N VAL A 127 -0.49 0.79 -8.45
CA VAL A 127 -0.07 1.29 -7.13
C VAL A 127 0.70 0.23 -6.34
N VAL A 128 0.23 -1.01 -6.31
CA VAL A 128 0.94 -2.12 -5.65
C VAL A 128 2.33 -2.33 -6.27
N ASP A 129 2.41 -2.40 -7.59
CA ASP A 129 3.66 -2.64 -8.33
C ASP A 129 4.67 -1.51 -8.12
N MET A 130 4.23 -0.24 -8.16
CA MET A 130 5.09 0.91 -7.90
C MET A 130 5.67 0.88 -6.47
N LEU A 131 4.85 0.55 -5.47
CA LEU A 131 5.30 0.51 -4.07
C LEU A 131 6.23 -0.68 -3.81
N LEU A 132 6.00 -1.83 -4.45
CA LEU A 132 6.91 -2.97 -4.42
C LEU A 132 8.26 -2.62 -5.09
N GLY A 133 8.22 -2.01 -6.26
CA GLY A 133 9.42 -1.53 -6.96
C GLY A 133 10.24 -0.54 -6.13
N CYS A 134 9.59 0.39 -5.44
CA CYS A 134 10.25 1.35 -4.55
C CYS A 134 10.85 0.71 -3.30
N SER A 135 10.25 -0.36 -2.79
CA SER A 135 10.78 -1.11 -1.64
C SER A 135 11.91 -2.07 -2.00
N GLY A 136 12.20 -2.24 -3.31
CA GLY A 136 13.19 -3.18 -3.81
C GLY A 136 12.72 -4.64 -3.77
N ILE A 137 11.42 -4.86 -3.59
CA ILE A 137 10.79 -6.18 -3.50
C ILE A 137 10.21 -6.55 -4.87
N TYR A 138 10.47 -7.77 -5.32
CA TYR A 138 9.90 -8.35 -6.53
C TYR A 138 9.30 -9.71 -6.15
N LEU A 139 8.01 -9.89 -6.38
CA LEU A 139 7.24 -11.08 -6.03
C LEU A 139 7.13 -12.06 -7.22
#